data_AF-A0A3D1GBM4-F1
#
_entry.id   AF-A0A3D1GBM4-F1
#
_cell.length_a   1.000
_cell.length_b   1.000
_cell.length_c   1.000
_cell.angle_alpha   90.00
_cell.angle_beta   90.00
_cell.angle_gamma   90.00
#
_symmetry.space_group_name_H-M   'P 1'
#
loop_
_entity.id
_entity.type
_entity.pdbx_description
1 polymer ?
#
loop_
_entity_poly.entity_id
_entity_poly.type
_entity_poly.pdbx_seq_one_letter_code
_entity_poly.pdbx_strand_id
1 'polypeptide(L)'
;MRRLLFPLLLLFLSTTVFAQNDQIAPTLTGEELIDYLQENYSVTNPKGYDSARDAMYGNIDNHDGQVTGVYTGYTITTNNRTDAYNKGINTEHTWPQGLFDSNEPMRGDIHHLFPTVIDVNGDRSNYPFDEIPDSQTDRWYR
;
A
#
# COMPACT_ATOMS: atom_id res chain seq x y z
N MET A 1 -50.27 40.67 9.67
CA MET A 1 -49.05 40.42 10.49
C MET A 1 -48.28 39.26 9.88
N ARG A 2 -46.97 39.45 9.66
CA ARG A 2 -45.87 38.46 9.50
C ARG A 2 -46.16 37.18 8.68
N ARG A 3 -45.74 37.13 7.41
CA ARG A 3 -44.44 36.56 6.95
C ARG A 3 -44.20 35.12 7.44
N LEU A 4 -44.70 34.14 6.69
CA LEU A 4 -44.21 32.75 6.70
C LEU A 4 -43.91 32.36 5.24
N LEU A 5 -42.89 33.01 4.67
CA LEU A 5 -42.28 32.66 3.37
C LEU A 5 -40.79 32.39 3.64
N PHE A 6 -40.50 31.36 4.43
CA PHE A 6 -39.13 30.89 4.74
C PHE A 6 -39.28 29.43 5.20
N PRO A 7 -39.44 28.48 4.27
CA PRO A 7 -38.31 27.58 4.00
C PRO A 7 -38.31 27.03 2.56
N LEU A 8 -38.52 27.87 1.54
CA LEU A 8 -38.34 27.45 0.13
C LEU A 8 -37.05 28.01 -0.49
N LEU A 9 -36.11 28.47 0.33
CA LEU A 9 -34.81 29.02 -0.10
C LEU A 9 -33.63 28.15 0.37
N LEU A 10 -33.87 26.87 0.67
CA LEU A 10 -32.83 25.92 1.07
C LEU A 10 -32.69 24.72 0.12
N LEU A 11 -33.42 24.72 -1.01
CA LEU A 11 -33.38 23.63 -2.00
C LEU A 11 -32.56 23.95 -3.27
N PHE A 12 -31.77 25.03 -3.26
CA PHE A 12 -30.91 25.44 -4.39
C PHE A 12 -29.42 25.53 -4.04
N LEU A 13 -28.99 24.80 -3.01
CA LEU A 13 -27.56 24.61 -2.71
C LEU A 13 -27.10 23.17 -2.98
N SER A 14 -27.60 22.57 -4.06
CA SER A 14 -26.92 21.41 -4.65
C SER A 14 -25.69 21.94 -5.40
N THR A 15 -24.59 22.16 -4.69
CA THR A 15 -23.29 22.35 -5.35
C THR A 15 -23.01 21.08 -6.13
N THR A 16 -22.88 21.18 -7.45
CA THR A 16 -22.33 20.10 -8.26
C THR A 16 -20.92 19.84 -7.73
N VAL A 17 -20.76 18.73 -7.00
CA VAL A 17 -19.44 18.21 -6.66
C VAL A 17 -18.87 17.70 -7.98
N PHE A 18 -18.10 18.55 -8.66
CA PHE A 18 -17.23 18.05 -9.72
C PHE A 18 -16.21 17.16 -9.02
N ALA A 19 -16.27 15.85 -9.28
CA ALA A 19 -15.13 15.00 -8.99
C ALA A 19 -13.94 15.60 -9.76
N GLN A 20 -12.87 15.98 -9.06
CA GLN A 20 -11.61 16.38 -9.69
C GLN A 20 -11.02 15.12 -10.34
N ASN A 21 -11.40 14.85 -11.58
CA ASN A 21 -10.59 13.99 -12.44
C ASN A 21 -9.45 14.86 -12.96
N ASP A 22 -8.43 15.06 -12.14
CA ASP A 22 -7.18 15.65 -12.61
C ASP A 22 -6.60 14.70 -13.68
N GLN A 23 -6.71 15.13 -14.94
CA GLN A 23 -6.15 14.38 -16.05
C GLN A 23 -4.64 14.67 -16.10
N ILE A 24 -3.84 13.64 -15.87
CA ILE A 24 -2.38 13.73 -16.00
C ILE A 24 -2.03 13.49 -17.47
N ALA A 25 -1.44 14.50 -18.12
CA ALA A 25 -1.00 14.48 -19.51
C ALA A 25 -2.01 13.80 -20.48
N PRO A 26 -3.25 14.32 -20.60
CA PRO A 26 -4.34 13.64 -21.34
C PRO A 26 -4.08 13.41 -22.84
N THR A 27 -3.04 14.05 -23.38
CA THR A 27 -2.66 13.96 -24.79
C THR A 27 -1.45 13.05 -25.04
N LEU A 28 -0.76 12.60 -24.00
CA LEU A 28 0.45 11.76 -24.13
C LEU A 28 0.07 10.28 -23.98
N THR A 29 0.79 9.42 -24.70
CA THR A 29 0.64 7.96 -24.62
C THR A 29 2.00 7.27 -24.79
N GLY A 30 2.10 6.01 -24.39
CA GLY A 30 3.32 5.21 -24.57
C GLY A 30 4.54 5.85 -23.91
N GLU A 31 5.67 5.86 -24.62
CA GLU A 31 6.95 6.36 -24.11
C GLU A 31 6.89 7.84 -23.70
N GLU A 32 6.23 8.69 -24.49
CA GLU A 32 6.12 10.12 -24.18
C GLU A 32 5.39 10.37 -22.85
N LEU A 33 4.40 9.53 -22.53
CA LEU A 33 3.72 9.60 -21.24
C LEU A 33 4.61 9.08 -20.11
N ILE A 34 5.39 8.01 -20.35
CA ILE A 34 6.33 7.46 -19.36
C ILE A 34 7.39 8.51 -19.00
N ASP A 35 8.03 9.11 -19.99
CA ASP A 35 9.03 10.16 -19.80
C ASP A 35 8.45 11.34 -19.02
N TYR A 36 7.26 11.81 -19.41
CA TYR A 36 6.57 12.90 -18.70
C TYR A 36 6.30 12.56 -17.23
N LEU A 37 5.83 11.35 -16.95
CA LEU A 37 5.57 10.90 -15.59
C LEU A 37 6.86 10.79 -14.78
N GLN A 38 7.94 10.25 -15.36
CA GLN A 38 9.22 10.13 -14.70
C GLN A 38 9.82 11.50 -14.38
N GLU A 39 9.75 12.45 -15.31
CA GLU A 39 10.27 13.81 -15.09
C GLU A 39 9.48 14.57 -14.01
N ASN A 40 8.15 14.44 -14.00
CA ASN A 40 7.29 15.32 -13.20
C ASN A 40 6.79 14.68 -11.89
N TYR A 41 6.77 13.35 -11.78
CA TYR A 41 6.15 12.62 -10.67
C TYR A 41 7.09 11.63 -9.97
N SER A 42 8.34 11.46 -10.43
CA SER A 42 9.30 10.62 -9.72
C SER A 42 9.62 11.15 -8.33
N VAL A 43 9.78 10.24 -7.38
CA VAL A 43 10.23 10.57 -6.03
C VAL A 43 11.70 10.96 -6.07
N THR A 44 12.00 12.24 -5.80
CA THR A 44 13.38 12.76 -5.81
C THR A 44 14.11 12.59 -4.48
N ASN A 45 13.38 12.42 -3.37
CA ASN A 45 13.93 12.30 -2.02
C ASN A 45 13.22 11.18 -1.23
N PRO A 46 13.49 9.90 -1.54
CA PRO A 46 12.89 8.79 -0.81
C PRO A 46 13.35 8.79 0.65
N LYS A 47 12.44 8.41 1.56
CA LYS A 47 12.75 8.32 3.00
C LYS A 47 13.65 7.13 3.36
N GLY A 48 13.85 6.20 2.43
CA GLY A 48 14.68 5.03 2.59
C GLY A 48 13.95 3.83 3.21
N TYR A 49 14.44 2.64 2.90
CA TYR A 49 13.86 1.35 3.30
C TYR A 49 13.69 1.16 4.81
N ASP A 50 14.65 1.58 5.62
CA ASP A 50 14.55 1.46 7.08
C ASP A 50 13.44 2.36 7.63
N SER A 51 13.38 3.62 7.20
CA SER A 51 12.34 4.56 7.62
C SER A 51 10.95 4.08 7.19
N ALA A 52 10.82 3.52 5.99
CA ALA A 52 9.57 2.97 5.49
C ALA A 52 9.07 1.82 6.38
N ARG A 53 9.95 0.86 6.70
CA ARG A 53 9.61 -0.25 7.59
C ARG A 53 9.32 0.18 9.01
N ASP A 54 10.09 1.15 9.53
CA ASP A 54 9.84 1.66 10.88
C ASP A 54 8.47 2.36 10.96
N ALA A 55 8.02 3.03 9.90
CA ALA A 55 6.66 3.55 9.79
C ALA A 55 5.61 2.44 9.63
N MET A 56 5.90 1.42 8.82
CA MET A 56 5.05 0.23 8.62
C MET A 56 4.69 -0.43 9.96
N TYR A 57 5.72 -0.82 10.75
CA TYR A 57 5.54 -1.49 12.05
C TYR A 57 5.14 -0.55 13.19
N GLY A 58 5.39 0.75 13.05
CA GLY A 58 5.15 1.72 14.10
C GLY A 58 3.74 2.29 14.07
N ASN A 59 3.21 2.61 12.89
CA ASN A 59 1.98 3.40 12.79
C ASN A 59 1.09 3.12 11.56
N ILE A 60 1.61 2.59 10.46
CA ILE A 60 0.81 2.38 9.23
C ILE A 60 0.01 1.09 9.32
N ASP A 61 0.69 -0.05 9.50
CA ASP A 61 0.08 -1.38 9.63
C ASP A 61 0.00 -1.85 11.09
N ASN A 62 0.27 -0.92 12.01
CA ASN A 62 0.13 -1.13 13.44
C ASN A 62 -1.18 -0.50 13.91
N HIS A 63 -2.13 -1.34 14.28
CA HIS A 63 -3.43 -0.93 14.81
C HIS A 63 -3.52 -1.34 16.28
N ASP A 64 -3.50 -0.34 17.16
CA ASP A 64 -3.57 -0.53 18.63
C ASP A 64 -2.49 -1.48 19.18
N GLY A 65 -1.26 -1.36 18.67
CA GLY A 65 -0.12 -2.20 19.07
C GLY A 65 -0.15 -3.59 18.44
N GLN A 66 -1.01 -3.83 17.45
CA GLN A 66 -1.12 -5.10 16.75
C GLN A 66 -0.72 -4.96 15.29
N VAL A 67 0.10 -5.90 14.83
CA VAL A 67 0.54 -6.01 13.44
C VAL A 67 0.09 -7.36 12.90
N THR A 68 -0.54 -7.35 11.73
CA THR A 68 -1.14 -8.53 11.10
C THR A 68 -0.43 -8.86 9.79
N GLY A 69 -0.04 -10.13 9.62
CA GLY A 69 0.59 -10.61 8.40
C GLY A 69 -0.37 -10.58 7.21
N VAL A 70 0.07 -10.04 6.08
CA VAL A 70 -0.75 -9.77 4.88
C VAL A 70 -1.37 -11.03 4.26
N TYR A 71 -0.68 -12.17 4.30
CA TYR A 71 -1.16 -13.40 3.66
C TYR A 71 -1.96 -14.31 4.58
N THR A 72 -1.56 -14.45 5.85
CA THR A 72 -2.17 -15.42 6.77
C THR A 72 -3.17 -14.79 7.74
N GLY A 73 -3.15 -13.48 7.91
CA GLY A 73 -3.89 -12.83 8.99
C GLY A 73 -3.33 -13.13 10.39
N TYR A 74 -2.13 -13.72 10.51
CA TYR A 74 -1.50 -13.95 11.80
C TYR A 74 -1.12 -12.62 12.45
N THR A 75 -1.68 -12.37 13.64
CA THR A 75 -1.52 -11.11 14.37
C THR A 75 -0.57 -11.28 15.57
N ILE A 76 0.32 -10.31 15.74
CA ILE A 76 1.19 -10.19 16.91
C ILE A 76 1.02 -8.83 17.58
N THR A 77 1.25 -8.77 18.89
CA THR A 77 1.39 -7.48 19.59
C THR A 77 2.83 -6.99 19.49
N THR A 78 3.07 -5.84 18.88
CA THR A 78 4.40 -5.21 18.76
C THR A 78 4.27 -3.73 18.43
N ASN A 79 5.33 -2.95 18.65
CA ASN A 79 5.41 -1.53 18.27
C ASN A 79 6.69 -1.19 17.50
N ASN A 80 7.49 -2.19 17.14
CA ASN A 80 8.72 -1.97 16.39
C ASN A 80 9.11 -3.22 15.59
N ARG A 81 9.87 -2.96 14.52
CA ARG A 81 10.40 -3.96 13.59
C ARG A 81 11.20 -5.09 14.26
N THR A 82 12.05 -4.77 15.24
CA THR A 82 12.95 -5.76 15.85
C THR A 82 12.17 -6.79 16.64
N ASP A 83 11.20 -6.35 17.44
CA ASP A 83 10.32 -7.24 18.20
C ASP A 83 9.37 -8.02 17.27
N ALA A 84 8.87 -7.40 16.19
CA ALA A 84 8.09 -8.09 15.17
C ALA A 84 8.87 -9.28 14.56
N TYR A 85 10.14 -9.08 14.21
CA TYR A 85 11.02 -10.12 13.69
C TYR A 85 11.23 -11.26 14.69
N ASN A 86 11.48 -10.92 15.96
CA ASN A 86 11.63 -11.93 17.02
C ASN A 86 10.35 -12.73 17.28
N LYS A 87 9.18 -12.20 16.86
CA LYS A 87 7.87 -12.85 16.93
C LYS A 87 7.44 -13.53 15.62
N GLY A 88 8.35 -13.66 14.66
CA GLY A 88 8.13 -14.40 13.42
C GLY A 88 7.53 -13.60 12.27
N ILE A 89 7.53 -12.25 12.36
CA ILE A 89 7.06 -11.37 11.29
C ILE A 89 8.23 -10.63 10.65
N ASN A 90 8.36 -10.68 9.32
CA ASN A 90 9.27 -9.82 8.55
C ASN A 90 8.51 -9.00 7.49
N THR A 91 9.27 -8.27 6.67
CA THR A 91 8.71 -7.39 5.64
C THR A 91 8.61 -8.12 4.31
N GLU A 92 7.40 -8.20 3.77
CA GLU A 92 7.07 -8.62 2.42
C GLU A 92 7.31 -7.48 1.43
N HIS A 93 7.82 -7.82 0.26
CA HIS A 93 7.79 -6.95 -0.91
C HIS A 93 6.80 -7.53 -1.91
N THR A 94 5.55 -7.08 -1.85
CA THR A 94 4.48 -7.62 -2.71
C THR A 94 4.80 -7.43 -4.20
N TRP A 95 5.56 -6.38 -4.54
CA TRP A 95 6.35 -6.31 -5.76
C TRP A 95 7.81 -6.74 -5.45
N PRO A 96 8.25 -7.96 -5.81
CA PRO A 96 9.53 -8.49 -5.38
C PRO A 96 10.72 -7.61 -5.79
N GLN A 97 11.67 -7.46 -4.88
CA GLN A 97 12.92 -6.72 -5.13
C GLN A 97 13.72 -7.23 -6.34
N GLY A 98 13.61 -8.51 -6.68
CA GLY A 98 14.28 -9.07 -7.87
C GLY A 98 13.68 -8.64 -9.22
N LEU A 99 12.50 -8.00 -9.22
CA LEU A 99 11.90 -7.42 -10.43
C LEU A 99 12.38 -5.99 -10.71
N PHE A 100 13.24 -5.44 -9.83
CA PHE A 100 13.88 -4.15 -10.00
C PHE A 100 15.31 -4.18 -9.45
N ASP A 101 16.04 -3.08 -9.56
CA ASP A 101 17.46 -3.04 -9.15
C ASP A 101 17.67 -3.02 -7.63
N SER A 102 16.65 -3.36 -6.82
CA SER A 102 16.66 -3.29 -5.35
C SER A 102 17.11 -1.93 -4.80
N ASN A 103 16.92 -0.87 -5.58
CA ASN A 103 17.35 0.49 -5.27
C ASN A 103 16.17 1.34 -4.82
N GLU A 104 16.51 2.43 -4.12
CA GLU A 104 15.55 3.51 -3.85
C GLU A 104 15.17 4.21 -5.18
N PRO A 105 13.93 4.73 -5.31
CA PRO A 105 12.90 4.83 -4.28
C PRO A 105 12.07 3.55 -4.09
N MET A 106 12.15 2.62 -5.05
CA MET A 106 11.25 1.46 -5.09
C MET A 106 11.45 0.55 -3.88
N ARG A 107 12.69 0.37 -3.42
CA ARG A 107 12.96 -0.45 -2.23
C ARG A 107 12.28 0.09 -0.96
N GLY A 108 12.25 1.40 -0.76
CA GLY A 108 11.59 2.03 0.39
C GLY A 108 10.16 2.50 0.14
N ASP A 109 9.57 2.17 -1.01
CA ASP A 109 8.20 2.58 -1.31
C ASP A 109 7.21 1.79 -0.45
N ILE A 110 6.60 2.49 0.50
CA ILE A 110 5.72 1.92 1.52
C ILE A 110 4.48 1.23 0.93
N HIS A 111 4.06 1.57 -0.28
CA HIS A 111 2.81 1.06 -0.86
C HIS A 111 2.87 -0.42 -1.22
N HIS A 112 4.06 -1.03 -1.27
CA HIS A 112 4.24 -2.47 -1.53
C HIS A 112 4.98 -3.21 -0.43
N LEU A 113 5.27 -2.54 0.70
CA LEU A 113 5.81 -3.19 1.89
C LEU A 113 4.68 -3.60 2.82
N PHE A 114 4.72 -4.85 3.29
CA PHE A 114 3.73 -5.34 4.24
C PHE A 114 4.35 -6.23 5.32
N PRO A 115 3.78 -6.29 6.54
CA PRO A 115 4.12 -7.34 7.50
C PRO A 115 3.71 -8.72 6.97
N THR A 116 4.53 -9.74 7.20
CA THR A 116 4.21 -11.12 6.80
C THR A 116 4.91 -12.12 7.71
N VAL A 117 4.39 -13.34 7.81
CA VAL A 117 5.06 -14.43 8.53
C VAL A 117 6.30 -14.84 7.76
N ILE A 118 7.43 -14.97 8.46
CA ILE A 118 8.76 -15.22 7.85
C ILE A 118 8.75 -16.41 6.89
N ASP A 119 8.18 -17.54 7.32
CA ASP A 119 8.17 -18.76 6.50
C ASP A 119 7.25 -18.61 5.28
N VAL A 120 6.17 -17.83 5.39
CA VAL A 120 5.23 -17.58 4.29
C VAL A 120 5.86 -16.66 3.24
N ASN A 121 6.56 -15.62 3.69
CA ASN A 121 7.36 -14.75 2.82
C ASN A 121 8.42 -15.57 2.06
N GLY A 122 9.13 -16.44 2.78
CA GLY A 122 10.13 -17.33 2.20
C GLY A 122 9.56 -18.24 1.12
N ASP A 123 8.43 -18.89 1.38
CA ASP A 123 7.76 -19.77 0.41
C ASP A 123 7.16 -18.97 -0.77
N ARG A 124 6.65 -17.76 -0.54
CA ARG A 124 6.14 -16.85 -1.59
C ARG A 124 7.23 -16.43 -2.57
N SER A 125 8.43 -16.16 -2.06
CA SER A 125 9.61 -15.83 -2.86
C SER A 125 9.35 -14.71 -3.89
N ASN A 126 9.76 -14.89 -5.14
CA ASN A 126 9.45 -14.00 -6.26
C ASN A 126 8.42 -14.60 -7.24
N TYR A 127 7.65 -15.61 -6.81
CA TYR A 127 6.70 -16.27 -7.68
C TYR A 127 5.51 -15.34 -8.01
N PRO A 128 4.97 -15.41 -9.24
CA PRO A 128 3.72 -14.75 -9.58
C PRO A 128 2.58 -15.24 -8.68
N PHE A 129 1.64 -14.35 -8.35
CA PHE A 129 0.40 -14.76 -7.69
C PHE A 129 -0.48 -15.54 -8.66
N ASP A 130 -1.08 -16.62 -8.16
CA ASP A 130 -2.03 -17.44 -8.91
C ASP A 130 -2.96 -18.19 -7.95
N GLU A 131 -4.08 -18.68 -8.48
CA GLU A 131 -4.99 -19.59 -7.79
C GLU A 131 -4.50 -21.04 -8.01
N ILE A 132 -4.00 -21.68 -6.96
CA ILE A 132 -3.45 -23.04 -7.04
C ILE A 132 -4.56 -24.05 -6.72
N PRO A 133 -4.85 -25.04 -7.59
CA PRO A 133 -5.80 -26.09 -7.27
C PRO A 133 -5.37 -26.89 -6.04
N ASP A 134 -6.28 -27.16 -5.09
CA ASP A 134 -6.00 -27.86 -3.83
C ASP A 134 -5.19 -29.16 -3.99
N SER A 135 -5.43 -29.91 -5.07
CA SER A 135 -4.73 -31.18 -5.35
C SER A 135 -3.27 -31.01 -5.75
N GLN A 136 -2.86 -29.79 -6.10
CA GLN A 136 -1.49 -29.40 -6.46
C GLN A 136 -0.82 -28.56 -5.36
N THR A 137 -1.54 -28.25 -4.28
CA THR A 137 -1.02 -27.44 -3.17
C THR A 137 -0.16 -28.29 -2.24
N ASP A 138 1.14 -27.99 -2.20
CA ASP A 138 2.09 -28.71 -1.34
C ASP A 138 1.97 -28.33 0.14
N ARG A 139 1.56 -27.09 0.43
CA ARG A 139 1.51 -26.54 1.80
C ARG A 139 0.38 -25.54 1.96
N TRP A 140 -0.36 -25.66 3.06
CA TRP A 140 -1.35 -24.69 3.51
C TRP A 140 -0.85 -23.96 4.74
N TYR A 141 -1.06 -22.65 4.78
CA TYR A 141 -0.80 -21.81 5.94
C TYR A 141 -2.10 -21.48 6.67
N ARG A 142 -2.00 -21.25 7.98
CA ARG A 142 -3.12 -20.91 8.87
C ARG A 142 -2.71 -19.81 9.83
#